data_AF-A0A438BLL9-F1
#
_entry.id   AF-A0A438BLL9-F1
#
_cell.length_a   1.000
_cell.length_b   1.000
_cell.length_c   1.000
_cell.angle_alpha   90.00
_cell.angle_beta   90.00
_cell.angle_gamma   90.00
#
_symmetry.space_group_name_H-M   'P 1'
#
loop_
_entity.id
_entity.type
_entity.pdbx_description
1 polymer ?
#
loop_
_entity_poly.entity_id
_entity_poly.type
_entity_poly.pdbx_seq_one_letter_code
_entity_poly.pdbx_strand_id
1 'polypeptide(L)'
;MGNASSSMVEGKGDVVMNLTSGKKLTLMDVLFVPEIRKNLVSTSLLSKKGFKLVFESDKLVLTKGGAFIGKGYMSEGLFKINVFNDNVIASTINKSFMSSAYIVESCELWHSRKDETIDVVKTYKNDVENQENKTLKMLRSDRGGEYESTTLSEFCALHVEPQTYKEAMSTPEAPYWQEAVNDEINSIMQNHTWELVNLPPGNKPIGCKWIFKRKLQTNGTIDKYKAHLVAKGYRQKEGLDFFDTYSPVTRITSIRMLIATTAIHNFEIHQMDVKITFLNGDLDEEIYMEQPKGFVVKEQEKKVCRLIKSLYGLKQAPKQWHEKFDHTMLLMVSR
;
A
#
# COMPACT_ATOMS: atom_id res chain seq x y z
N MET A 1 40.08 -19.27 -20.86
CA MET A 1 39.03 -18.28 -21.17
C MET A 1 37.74 -18.96 -21.69
N GLY A 2 37.31 -20.10 -21.12
CA GLY A 2 36.10 -20.84 -21.57
C GLY A 2 36.30 -21.73 -22.81
N ASN A 3 37.40 -21.57 -23.54
CA ASN A 3 37.79 -22.28 -24.77
C ASN A 3 39.16 -22.98 -24.65
N ALA A 4 39.54 -23.38 -23.43
CA ALA A 4 40.85 -23.96 -23.08
C ALA A 4 42.10 -23.05 -23.31
N SER A 5 41.96 -21.84 -23.84
CA SER A 5 43.09 -20.88 -23.90
C SER A 5 43.42 -20.30 -22.52
N SER A 6 44.69 -19.96 -22.31
CA SER A 6 45.20 -19.27 -21.12
C SER A 6 45.59 -17.82 -21.46
N SER A 7 45.60 -16.96 -20.43
CA SER A 7 46.09 -15.59 -20.50
C SER A 7 46.94 -15.31 -19.27
N MET A 8 47.91 -14.42 -19.40
CA MET A 8 48.78 -14.01 -18.29
C MET A 8 47.98 -13.25 -17.23
N VAL A 9 48.18 -13.58 -15.97
CA VAL A 9 47.63 -12.84 -14.82
C VAL A 9 48.69 -11.86 -14.34
N GLU A 10 48.34 -10.57 -14.29
CA GLU A 10 49.28 -9.51 -13.91
C GLU A 10 49.14 -9.09 -12.45
N GLY A 11 48.02 -9.43 -11.80
CA GLY A 11 47.80 -9.07 -10.40
C GLY A 11 46.73 -9.92 -9.73
N LYS A 12 46.71 -9.87 -8.41
CA LYS A 12 45.72 -10.53 -7.57
C LYS A 12 45.36 -9.63 -6.40
N GLY A 13 44.08 -9.48 -6.10
CA GLY A 13 43.63 -8.65 -4.99
C GLY A 13 42.15 -8.83 -4.67
N ASP A 14 41.67 -8.12 -3.65
CA ASP A 14 40.28 -8.19 -3.23
C ASP A 14 39.48 -7.04 -3.85
N VAL A 15 38.28 -7.34 -4.32
CA VAL A 15 37.39 -6.36 -4.96
C VAL A 15 36.07 -6.30 -4.20
N VAL A 16 35.71 -5.10 -3.76
CA VAL A 16 34.43 -4.84 -3.10
C VAL A 16 33.42 -4.38 -4.14
N MET A 17 32.31 -5.12 -4.27
CA MET A 17 31.19 -4.74 -5.12
C MET A 17 30.04 -4.18 -4.28
N ASN A 18 29.67 -2.94 -4.54
CA ASN A 18 28.48 -2.30 -3.96
C ASN A 18 27.26 -2.66 -4.80
N LEU A 19 26.47 -3.63 -4.33
CA LEU A 19 25.28 -4.11 -5.05
C LEU A 19 24.13 -3.11 -4.89
N THR A 20 23.24 -3.03 -5.89
CA THR A 20 22.04 -2.16 -5.82
C THR A 20 21.02 -2.59 -4.75
N SER A 21 21.29 -3.68 -4.03
CA SER A 21 20.54 -4.08 -2.82
C SER A 21 20.99 -3.32 -1.56
N GLY A 22 22.03 -2.48 -1.66
CA GLY A 22 22.68 -1.85 -0.52
C GLY A 22 23.69 -2.74 0.20
N LYS A 23 23.87 -4.00 -0.23
CA LYS A 23 24.83 -4.93 0.36
C LYS A 23 26.18 -4.86 -0.35
N LYS A 24 27.26 -4.97 0.42
CA LYS A 24 28.61 -5.14 -0.12
C LYS A 24 28.95 -6.61 -0.28
N LEU A 25 29.50 -6.96 -1.44
CA LEU A 25 30.04 -8.28 -1.74
C LEU A 25 31.54 -8.15 -1.99
N THR A 26 32.34 -8.63 -1.05
CA THR A 26 33.79 -8.72 -1.22
C THR A 26 34.14 -10.00 -1.96
N LEU A 27 34.68 -9.86 -3.17
CA LEU A 27 35.31 -10.94 -3.90
C LEU A 27 36.78 -10.98 -3.46
N MET A 28 37.16 -12.08 -2.82
CA MET A 28 38.55 -12.31 -2.44
C MET A 28 39.31 -12.95 -3.59
N ASP A 29 40.62 -12.72 -3.65
CA ASP A 29 41.52 -13.40 -4.58
C ASP A 29 41.21 -13.16 -6.08
N VAL A 30 40.68 -11.99 -6.43
CA VAL A 30 40.33 -11.62 -7.81
C VAL A 30 41.58 -11.43 -8.65
N LEU A 31 41.60 -12.04 -9.83
CA LEU A 31 42.71 -11.96 -10.77
C LEU A 31 42.55 -10.76 -11.70
N PHE A 32 43.62 -9.98 -11.85
CA PHE A 32 43.71 -8.91 -12.84
C PHE A 32 44.37 -9.46 -14.12
N VAL A 33 43.61 -9.42 -15.21
CA VAL A 33 43.99 -9.96 -16.53
C VAL A 33 43.61 -8.92 -17.59
N PRO A 34 44.52 -8.03 -18.03
CA PRO A 34 44.19 -6.93 -18.94
C PRO A 34 43.59 -7.35 -20.28
N GLU A 35 43.95 -8.53 -20.77
CA GLU A 35 43.43 -9.14 -22.00
C GLU A 35 41.91 -9.44 -21.92
N ILE A 36 41.34 -9.55 -20.71
CA ILE A 36 39.91 -9.78 -20.53
C ILE A 36 39.18 -8.44 -20.43
N ARG A 37 38.43 -8.09 -21.49
CA ARG A 37 37.71 -6.82 -21.61
C ARG A 37 36.52 -6.63 -20.67
N LYS A 38 36.03 -7.69 -20.02
CA LYS A 38 34.87 -7.66 -19.13
C LYS A 38 35.23 -8.24 -17.76
N ASN A 39 34.75 -7.62 -16.70
CA ASN A 39 34.86 -8.20 -15.37
C ASN A 39 33.96 -9.43 -15.27
N LEU A 40 34.56 -10.60 -15.04
CA LEU A 40 33.86 -11.88 -14.96
C LEU A 40 33.85 -12.39 -13.53
N VAL A 41 32.69 -12.84 -13.07
CA VAL A 41 32.52 -13.46 -11.76
C VAL A 41 32.19 -14.94 -11.95
N SER A 42 32.99 -15.80 -11.34
CA SER A 42 32.77 -17.25 -11.42
C SER A 42 31.62 -17.70 -10.53
N THR A 43 30.56 -18.19 -11.16
CA THR A 43 29.37 -18.73 -10.47
C THR A 43 29.71 -19.96 -9.62
N SER A 44 30.64 -20.80 -10.08
CA SER A 44 31.08 -21.99 -9.35
C SER A 44 31.85 -21.64 -8.07
N LEU A 45 32.67 -20.58 -8.09
CA LEU A 45 33.37 -20.09 -6.90
C LEU A 45 32.40 -19.49 -5.88
N LEU A 46 31.41 -18.71 -6.35
CA LEU A 46 30.35 -18.20 -5.48
C LEU A 46 29.55 -19.34 -4.84
N SER A 47 29.19 -20.37 -5.61
CA SER A 47 28.48 -21.54 -5.09
C SER A 47 29.27 -22.28 -4.02
N LYS A 48 30.60 -22.45 -4.21
CA LYS A 48 31.48 -23.06 -3.19
C LYS A 48 31.55 -22.25 -1.89
N LYS A 49 31.30 -20.94 -1.94
CA LYS A 49 31.25 -20.04 -0.78
C LYS A 49 29.83 -19.89 -0.19
N GLY A 50 28.90 -20.77 -0.57
CA GLY A 50 27.55 -20.85 0.00
C GLY A 50 26.53 -19.87 -0.60
N PHE A 51 26.86 -19.22 -1.71
CA PHE A 51 25.88 -18.42 -2.45
C PHE A 51 25.03 -19.31 -3.35
N LYS A 52 23.72 -19.07 -3.37
CA LYS A 52 22.77 -19.70 -4.29
C LYS A 52 22.42 -18.69 -5.38
N LEU A 53 22.68 -19.09 -6.62
CA LEU A 53 22.35 -18.33 -7.83
C LEU A 53 21.15 -18.98 -8.49
N VAL A 54 20.09 -18.22 -8.73
CA VAL A 54 18.90 -18.66 -9.45
C VAL A 54 18.80 -17.86 -10.75
N PHE A 55 18.81 -18.58 -11.87
CA PHE A 55 18.63 -18.02 -13.19
C PHE A 55 17.21 -18.36 -13.64
N GLU A 56 16.42 -17.34 -13.92
CA GLU A 56 15.03 -17.49 -14.36
C GLU A 56 14.78 -16.50 -15.49
N SER A 57 14.52 -17.03 -16.69
CA SER A 57 14.38 -16.24 -17.92
C SER A 57 15.60 -15.32 -18.16
N ASP A 58 15.41 -14.01 -18.08
CA ASP A 58 16.42 -12.97 -18.29
C ASP A 58 17.03 -12.44 -16.98
N LYS A 59 16.69 -13.06 -15.83
CA LYS A 59 17.04 -12.57 -14.50
C LYS A 59 17.96 -13.54 -13.75
N LEU A 60 18.95 -12.97 -13.07
CA LEU A 60 19.78 -13.64 -12.07
C LEU A 60 19.43 -13.13 -10.67
N VAL A 61 19.22 -14.03 -9.71
CA VAL A 61 19.05 -13.72 -8.29
C VAL A 61 20.15 -14.40 -7.47
N LEU A 62 20.85 -13.62 -6.66
CA LEU A 62 21.92 -14.06 -5.76
C LEU A 62 21.42 -14.05 -4.31
N THR A 63 21.53 -15.18 -3.62
CA THR A 63 21.12 -15.36 -2.21
C THR A 63 22.23 -16.06 -1.41
N LYS A 64 22.28 -15.88 -0.08
CA LYS A 64 23.18 -16.62 0.82
C LYS A 64 22.47 -16.87 2.14
N GLY A 65 22.43 -18.12 2.61
CA GLY A 65 21.73 -18.48 3.85
C GLY A 65 20.24 -18.10 3.85
N GLY A 66 19.58 -18.12 2.69
CA GLY A 66 18.18 -17.67 2.52
C GLY A 66 18.00 -16.15 2.36
N ALA A 67 19.02 -15.34 2.65
CA ALA A 67 18.95 -13.89 2.49
C ALA A 67 19.25 -13.44 1.05
N PHE A 68 18.44 -12.51 0.53
CA PHE A 68 18.70 -11.85 -0.76
C PHE A 68 19.97 -11.00 -0.70
N ILE A 69 20.87 -11.20 -1.66
CA ILE A 69 22.15 -10.47 -1.76
C ILE A 69 22.13 -9.48 -2.92
N GLY A 70 21.64 -9.88 -4.09
CA GLY A 70 21.60 -9.01 -5.25
C GLY A 70 20.86 -9.63 -6.43
N LYS A 71 20.65 -8.82 -7.47
CA LYS A 71 20.03 -9.27 -8.72
C LYS A 71 20.82 -8.74 -9.92
N GLY A 72 20.68 -9.44 -11.04
CA GLY A 72 21.27 -9.07 -12.32
C GLY A 72 20.34 -9.44 -13.47
N TYR A 73 20.67 -8.95 -14.66
CA TYR A 73 19.88 -9.17 -15.87
C TYR A 73 20.78 -9.59 -17.03
N MET A 74 20.23 -10.38 -17.94
CA MET A 74 20.92 -10.79 -19.15
C MET A 74 21.22 -9.58 -20.04
N SER A 75 22.47 -9.45 -20.47
CA SER A 75 22.97 -8.39 -21.34
C SER A 75 24.16 -8.93 -22.12
N GLU A 76 24.10 -8.86 -23.46
CA GLU A 76 25.17 -9.32 -24.35
C GLU A 76 25.61 -10.79 -24.11
N GLY A 77 24.64 -11.67 -23.88
CA GLY A 77 24.90 -13.11 -23.66
C GLY A 77 25.47 -13.47 -22.28
N LEU A 78 25.57 -12.50 -21.36
CA LEU A 78 26.02 -12.70 -19.98
C LEU A 78 25.00 -12.14 -18.98
N PHE A 79 24.94 -12.70 -17.78
CA PHE A 79 24.14 -12.10 -16.69
C PHE A 79 24.97 -11.03 -15.99
N LYS A 80 24.57 -9.76 -16.15
CA LYS A 80 25.21 -8.60 -15.53
C LYS A 80 24.62 -8.35 -14.15
N ILE A 81 25.45 -8.43 -13.11
CA ILE A 81 25.05 -8.09 -11.74
C ILE A 81 24.94 -6.57 -11.62
N ASN A 82 23.86 -6.09 -10.99
CA ASN A 82 23.67 -4.66 -10.78
C ASN A 82 24.55 -4.14 -9.63
N VAL A 83 25.45 -3.22 -9.96
CA VAL A 83 26.35 -2.52 -9.03
C VAL A 83 26.16 -1.00 -9.18
N PHE A 84 26.40 -0.23 -8.12
CA PHE A 84 26.44 1.24 -8.20
C PHE A 84 27.65 1.70 -9.03
N ASN A 85 27.49 2.74 -9.84
CA ASN A 85 28.54 3.32 -10.68
C ASN A 85 28.97 4.67 -10.10
N ASP A 86 30.19 4.77 -9.57
CA ASP A 86 30.71 6.01 -8.95
C ASP A 86 31.09 7.11 -9.98
N ASN A 87 31.06 6.83 -11.29
CA ASN A 87 31.61 7.74 -12.32
C ASN A 87 30.60 8.69 -12.99
N VAL A 88 29.34 8.77 -12.55
CA VAL A 88 28.31 9.66 -13.14
C VAL A 88 28.07 10.94 -12.31
N ILE A 89 28.59 11.03 -11.08
CA ILE A 89 28.24 12.11 -10.14
C ILE A 89 29.32 13.22 -10.08
N ALA A 90 30.51 12.99 -10.63
CA ALA A 90 31.65 13.89 -10.42
C ALA A 90 31.62 15.21 -11.21
N SER A 91 30.84 15.35 -12.29
CA SER A 91 30.94 16.52 -13.19
C SER A 91 29.85 17.60 -13.04
N THR A 92 28.89 17.44 -12.13
CA THR A 92 27.76 18.40 -12.02
C THR A 92 27.71 19.16 -10.68
N ILE A 93 28.59 18.85 -9.72
CA ILE A 93 28.56 19.52 -8.42
C ILE A 93 29.56 20.68 -8.42
N ASN A 94 29.06 21.86 -8.78
CA ASN A 94 29.70 23.11 -8.40
C ASN A 94 29.80 23.19 -6.86
N LYS A 95 30.98 23.62 -6.42
CA LYS A 95 31.42 23.87 -5.05
C LYS A 95 30.37 24.62 -4.20
N SER A 96 29.55 23.92 -3.42
CA SER A 96 28.92 24.50 -2.21
C SER A 96 28.47 23.49 -1.15
N PHE A 97 28.61 22.18 -1.36
CA PHE A 97 28.27 21.17 -0.35
C PHE A 97 29.39 20.14 -0.20
N MET A 98 30.40 20.46 0.60
CA MET A 98 31.25 19.46 1.23
C MET A 98 31.47 19.84 2.69
N SER A 99 30.62 19.28 3.55
CA SER A 99 31.01 18.93 4.91
C SER A 99 30.95 17.41 5.02
N SER A 100 32.16 16.83 4.94
CA SER A 100 32.58 15.50 5.39
C SER A 100 31.53 14.62 6.08
N ALA A 101 31.09 13.56 5.39
CA ALA A 101 30.50 12.37 6.01
C ALA A 101 31.50 11.20 5.91
N TYR A 102 32.15 10.87 7.01
CA TYR A 102 32.79 9.57 7.20
C TYR A 102 31.69 8.51 7.23
N ILE A 103 31.64 7.63 6.23
CA ILE A 103 30.79 6.44 6.24
C ILE A 103 31.47 5.40 7.16
N VAL A 104 30.98 5.29 8.40
CA VAL A 104 31.31 4.20 9.31
C VAL A 104 30.53 2.97 8.88
N GLU A 105 31.25 1.93 8.47
CA GLU A 105 30.73 0.61 8.19
C GLU A 105 31.18 -0.35 9.29
N SER A 106 30.28 -0.64 10.23
CA SER A 106 30.29 -1.91 10.98
C SER A 106 28.86 -2.25 11.41
N CYS A 107 28.39 -3.44 11.04
CA CYS A 107 27.12 -3.98 11.52
C CYS A 107 27.13 -4.28 13.03
N GLU A 108 28.25 -4.09 13.73
CA GLU A 108 28.32 -4.15 15.19
C GLU A 108 27.87 -2.86 15.88
N LEU A 109 27.77 -1.72 15.16
CA LEU A 109 27.33 -0.44 15.75
C LEU A 109 25.83 -0.15 15.62
N TRP A 110 25.05 -0.91 14.84
CA TRP A 110 23.60 -0.69 14.74
C TRP A 110 22.87 -0.95 16.07
N HIS A 111 23.45 -1.76 16.96
CA HIS A 111 22.93 -1.93 18.31
C HIS A 111 23.17 -0.70 19.21
N SER A 112 24.01 0.26 18.81
CA SER A 112 24.41 1.43 19.60
C SER A 112 23.75 2.75 19.19
N ARG A 113 22.94 2.80 18.12
CA ARG A 113 22.33 4.05 17.60
C ARG A 113 20.83 3.93 17.28
N LYS A 114 20.08 3.26 18.13
CA LYS A 114 18.63 3.09 17.95
C LYS A 114 17.87 4.43 17.90
N ASP A 115 18.46 5.51 18.41
CA ASP A 115 17.84 6.83 18.53
C ASP A 115 17.85 7.67 17.22
N GLU A 116 18.79 7.46 16.30
CA GLU A 116 18.93 8.26 15.04
C GLU A 116 18.04 7.75 13.88
N THR A 117 17.40 6.59 14.05
CA THR A 117 16.61 5.89 13.00
C THR A 117 15.49 6.76 12.41
N ILE A 118 14.88 7.62 13.23
CA ILE A 118 13.75 8.44 12.80
C ILE A 118 14.13 9.53 11.80
N ASP A 119 15.28 10.18 11.96
CA ASP A 119 15.62 11.31 11.09
C ASP A 119 16.04 10.83 9.70
N VAL A 120 16.61 9.63 9.62
CA VAL A 120 16.83 8.91 8.35
C VAL A 120 15.49 8.55 7.68
N VAL A 121 14.52 8.06 8.44
CA VAL A 121 13.17 7.73 7.93
C VAL A 121 12.42 8.98 7.44
N LYS A 122 12.50 10.10 8.15
CA LYS A 122 11.91 11.39 7.72
C LYS A 122 12.55 11.90 6.43
N THR A 123 13.88 11.86 6.34
CA THR A 123 14.61 12.30 5.15
C THR A 123 14.23 11.44 3.95
N TYR A 124 14.23 10.12 4.11
CA TYR A 124 13.85 9.19 3.05
C TYR A 124 12.38 9.35 2.61
N LYS A 125 11.45 9.57 3.55
CA LYS A 125 10.05 9.89 3.22
C LYS A 125 9.98 11.13 2.32
N ASN A 126 10.64 12.22 2.71
CA ASN A 126 10.62 13.46 1.92
C ASN A 126 11.24 13.26 0.54
N ASP A 127 12.35 12.52 0.44
CA ASP A 127 13.00 12.24 -0.85
C ASP A 127 12.10 11.45 -1.79
N VAL A 128 11.41 10.42 -1.27
CA VAL A 128 10.46 9.60 -2.05
C VAL A 128 9.24 10.43 -2.47
N GLU A 129 8.69 11.24 -1.57
CA GLU A 129 7.52 12.08 -1.89
C GLU A 129 7.85 13.16 -2.93
N ASN A 130 9.04 13.75 -2.85
CA ASN A 130 9.53 14.74 -3.81
C ASN A 130 9.83 14.12 -5.18
N GLN A 131 10.41 12.91 -5.23
CA GLN A 131 10.69 12.21 -6.49
C GLN A 131 9.42 11.78 -7.21
N GLU A 132 8.42 11.29 -6.47
CA GLU A 132 7.18 10.76 -7.04
C GLU A 132 6.06 11.80 -7.17
N ASN A 133 6.29 13.02 -6.65
CA ASN A 133 5.30 14.10 -6.49
C ASN A 133 3.98 13.59 -5.88
N LYS A 134 4.10 12.68 -4.90
CA LYS A 134 3.00 11.97 -4.24
C LYS A 134 3.32 11.82 -2.76
N THR A 135 2.33 12.07 -1.91
CA THR A 135 2.49 11.89 -0.46
C THR A 135 2.29 10.43 -0.04
N LEU A 136 3.17 9.92 0.82
CA LEU A 136 3.08 8.62 1.46
C LEU A 136 1.82 8.57 2.33
N LYS A 137 0.89 7.70 1.96
CA LYS A 137 -0.44 7.63 2.60
C LYS A 137 -0.37 7.16 4.06
N MET A 138 0.59 6.31 4.40
CA MET A 138 0.74 5.77 5.75
C MET A 138 2.11 5.14 5.95
N LEU A 139 2.71 5.38 7.10
CA LEU A 139 3.88 4.65 7.61
C LEU A 139 3.46 3.94 8.90
N ARG A 140 3.75 2.64 9.02
CA ARG A 140 3.41 1.83 10.20
C ARG A 140 4.65 1.12 10.71
N SER A 141 4.82 1.10 12.04
CA SER A 141 5.73 0.19 12.71
C SER A 141 5.04 -1.17 12.92
N ASP A 142 5.79 -2.26 12.83
CA ASP A 142 5.36 -3.60 13.21
C ASP A 142 5.42 -3.84 14.72
N ARG A 143 5.80 -2.82 15.50
CA ARG A 143 6.05 -2.87 16.95
C ARG A 143 7.16 -3.86 17.33
N GLY A 144 8.10 -4.12 16.42
CA GLY A 144 9.34 -4.78 16.76
C GLY A 144 10.17 -3.88 17.68
N GLY A 145 10.33 -4.27 18.94
CA GLY A 145 11.08 -3.51 19.97
C GLY A 145 12.57 -3.28 19.66
N GLU A 146 13.04 -3.73 18.50
CA GLU A 146 14.41 -3.56 18.03
C GLU A 146 14.72 -2.13 17.59
N TYR A 147 13.70 -1.38 17.13
CA TYR A 147 13.80 -0.01 16.57
C TYR A 147 12.86 1.00 17.24
N GLU A 148 12.28 0.64 18.38
CA GLU A 148 11.31 1.50 19.08
C GLU A 148 12.04 2.63 19.81
N SER A 149 12.07 3.83 19.21
CA SER A 149 12.36 5.08 19.93
C SER A 149 11.06 5.83 20.18
N THR A 150 10.94 6.56 21.30
CA THR A 150 9.74 7.34 21.63
C THR A 150 9.35 8.26 20.48
N THR A 151 10.35 8.90 19.85
CA THR A 151 10.17 9.78 18.69
C THR A 151 9.66 9.03 17.45
N LEU A 152 10.17 7.83 17.14
CA LEU A 152 9.70 7.03 15.99
C LEU A 152 8.27 6.54 16.23
N SER A 153 7.96 6.14 17.45
CA SER A 153 6.63 5.77 17.88
C SER A 153 5.67 6.96 17.82
N GLU A 154 6.07 8.17 18.22
CA GLU A 154 5.29 9.41 18.08
C GLU A 154 5.07 9.79 16.61
N PHE A 155 6.11 9.72 15.76
CA PHE A 155 6.01 10.01 14.33
C PHE A 155 5.14 9.01 13.58
N CYS A 156 5.26 7.72 13.88
CA CYS A 156 4.37 6.69 13.36
C CYS A 156 2.95 6.86 13.93
N ALA A 157 2.79 7.17 15.22
CA ALA A 157 1.49 7.41 15.85
C ALA A 157 0.76 8.60 15.23
N LEU A 158 1.48 9.66 14.85
CA LEU A 158 0.94 10.79 14.07
C LEU A 158 0.33 10.34 12.73
N HIS A 159 0.71 9.18 12.18
CA HIS A 159 0.23 8.66 10.89
C HIS A 159 -0.57 7.36 11.00
N VAL A 160 -0.65 6.74 12.18
CA VAL A 160 -1.42 5.50 12.39
C VAL A 160 -2.88 5.85 12.66
N GLU A 161 -3.75 5.50 11.70
CA GLU A 161 -5.19 5.60 11.88
C GLU A 161 -5.70 4.51 12.84
N PRO A 162 -6.65 4.82 13.73
CA PRO A 162 -7.22 3.83 14.63
C PRO A 162 -7.89 2.72 13.82
N GLN A 163 -7.69 1.47 14.24
CA GLN A 163 -8.24 0.30 13.54
C GLN A 163 -9.56 -0.18 14.16
N THR A 164 -9.87 0.29 15.37
CA THR A 164 -11.10 -0.04 16.07
C THR A 164 -11.77 1.20 16.67
N TYR A 165 -13.07 1.10 16.91
CA TYR A 165 -13.81 2.15 17.61
C TYR A 165 -13.20 2.47 18.98
N LYS A 166 -12.84 1.43 19.74
CA LYS A 166 -12.25 1.61 21.08
C LYS A 166 -10.92 2.36 21.00
N GLU A 167 -10.08 2.03 20.03
CA GLU A 167 -8.83 2.77 19.78
C GLU A 167 -9.11 4.22 19.42
N ALA A 168 -10.02 4.48 18.47
CA ALA A 168 -10.37 5.84 18.04
C ALA A 168 -10.87 6.72 19.19
N MET A 169 -11.67 6.15 20.10
CA MET A 169 -12.20 6.87 21.26
C MET A 169 -11.22 6.99 22.43
N SER A 170 -10.07 6.31 22.35
CA SER A 170 -9.01 6.40 23.37
C SER A 170 -7.88 7.36 22.98
N THR A 171 -7.94 7.96 21.77
CA THR A 171 -6.93 8.93 21.33
C THR A 171 -7.30 10.36 21.76
N PRO A 172 -6.32 11.30 21.80
CA PRO A 172 -6.61 12.72 21.99
C PRO A 172 -7.51 13.31 20.89
N GLU A 173 -7.52 12.70 19.70
CA GLU A 173 -8.36 13.09 18.56
C GLU A 173 -9.80 12.54 18.66
N ALA A 174 -10.16 11.84 19.74
CA ALA A 174 -11.46 11.21 19.93
C ALA A 174 -12.66 12.12 19.63
N PRO A 175 -12.70 13.42 20.00
CA PRO A 175 -13.82 14.29 19.64
C PRO A 175 -14.06 14.38 18.13
N TYR A 176 -13.00 14.47 17.33
CA TYR A 176 -13.11 14.56 15.86
C TYR A 176 -13.52 13.22 15.24
N TRP A 177 -13.02 12.11 15.80
CA TRP A 177 -13.45 10.77 15.38
C TRP A 177 -14.91 10.51 15.73
N GLN A 178 -15.37 10.96 16.89
CA GLN A 178 -16.76 10.83 17.33
C GLN A 178 -17.69 11.66 16.43
N GLU A 179 -17.31 12.87 16.05
CA GLU A 179 -18.06 13.69 15.09
C GLU A 179 -18.21 12.96 13.76
N ALA A 180 -17.11 12.45 13.18
CA ALA A 180 -17.15 11.70 11.92
C ALA A 180 -18.00 10.42 12.00
N VAL A 181 -18.02 9.76 13.16
CA VAL A 181 -18.89 8.60 13.40
C VAL A 181 -20.36 8.99 13.49
N ASN A 182 -20.66 10.08 14.21
CA ASN A 182 -22.02 10.60 14.32
C ASN A 182 -22.56 11.00 12.94
N ASP A 183 -21.74 11.67 12.11
CA ASP A 183 -22.07 12.03 10.74
C ASP A 183 -22.49 10.80 9.91
N GLU A 184 -21.69 9.73 9.97
CA GLU A 184 -21.98 8.48 9.24
C GLU A 184 -23.27 7.84 9.75
N ILE A 185 -23.45 7.70 11.07
CA ILE A 185 -24.67 7.11 11.64
C ILE A 185 -25.90 7.95 11.29
N ASN A 186 -25.81 9.27 11.38
CA ASN A 186 -26.90 10.16 11.02
C ASN A 186 -27.31 9.98 9.56
N SER A 187 -26.35 9.86 8.65
CA SER A 187 -26.65 9.58 7.24
C SER A 187 -27.33 8.22 7.06
N ILE A 188 -26.84 7.19 7.73
CA ILE A 188 -27.43 5.84 7.67
C ILE A 188 -28.89 5.85 8.15
N MET A 189 -29.15 6.54 9.27
CA MET A 189 -30.49 6.64 9.87
C MET A 189 -31.43 7.47 8.99
N GLN A 190 -30.98 8.60 8.46
CA GLN A 190 -31.75 9.42 7.52
C GLN A 190 -32.11 8.66 6.24
N ASN A 191 -31.21 7.80 5.77
CA ASN A 191 -31.45 6.95 4.61
C ASN A 191 -32.33 5.73 4.90
N HIS A 192 -32.74 5.51 6.15
CA HIS A 192 -33.52 4.34 6.59
C HIS A 192 -32.83 3.03 6.18
N THR A 193 -31.50 3.00 6.30
CA THR A 193 -30.67 1.89 5.78
C THR A 193 -30.95 0.59 6.51
N TRP A 194 -31.33 0.65 7.79
CA TRP A 194 -31.66 -0.53 8.58
C TRP A 194 -32.78 -0.25 9.57
N GLU A 195 -33.35 -1.33 10.11
CA GLU A 195 -34.24 -1.30 11.25
C GLU A 195 -33.79 -2.29 12.34
N LEU A 196 -34.17 -2.03 13.58
CA LEU A 196 -33.73 -2.83 14.73
C LEU A 196 -34.77 -3.91 15.06
N VAL A 197 -34.40 -5.18 14.90
CA VAL A 197 -35.31 -6.33 15.04
C VAL A 197 -34.71 -7.42 15.93
N ASN A 198 -35.57 -8.31 16.43
CA ASN A 198 -35.10 -9.55 17.02
C ASN A 198 -34.59 -10.46 15.90
N LEU A 199 -33.42 -11.08 16.11
CA LEU A 199 -32.87 -12.03 15.14
C LEU A 199 -33.83 -13.21 14.98
N PRO A 200 -34.32 -13.51 13.76
CA PRO A 200 -35.19 -14.66 13.56
C PRO A 200 -34.48 -15.99 13.87
N PRO A 201 -35.23 -17.02 14.30
CA PRO A 201 -34.66 -18.34 14.56
C PRO A 201 -33.99 -18.92 13.30
N GLY A 202 -32.73 -19.35 13.42
CA GLY A 202 -31.98 -19.97 12.31
C GLY A 202 -31.08 -19.02 11.52
N ASN A 203 -31.27 -17.71 11.65
CA ASN A 203 -30.43 -16.70 10.99
C ASN A 203 -29.16 -16.43 11.80
N LYS A 204 -28.09 -16.00 11.13
CA LYS A 204 -26.84 -15.56 11.77
C LYS A 204 -26.49 -14.16 11.29
N PRO A 205 -26.35 -13.18 12.19
CA PRO A 205 -26.00 -11.83 11.77
C PRO A 205 -24.55 -11.77 11.32
N ILE A 206 -24.28 -10.94 10.31
CA ILE A 206 -22.93 -10.57 9.92
C ILE A 206 -22.40 -9.48 10.87
N GLY A 207 -21.10 -9.50 11.14
CA GLY A 207 -20.51 -8.43 11.93
C GLY A 207 -20.29 -7.17 11.09
N CYS A 208 -19.98 -6.06 11.76
CA CYS A 208 -19.57 -4.82 11.12
C CYS A 208 -18.22 -4.33 11.69
N LYS A 209 -17.61 -3.35 11.01
CA LYS A 209 -16.40 -2.66 11.48
C LYS A 209 -16.39 -1.19 11.06
N TRP A 210 -15.75 -0.37 11.88
CA TRP A 210 -15.46 1.01 11.57
C TRP A 210 -14.13 1.12 10.82
N ILE A 211 -14.11 1.94 9.77
CA ILE A 211 -12.89 2.34 9.05
C ILE A 211 -12.67 3.83 9.28
N PHE A 212 -11.56 4.17 9.93
CA PHE A 212 -11.17 5.54 10.22
C PHE A 212 -10.11 6.01 9.24
N LYS A 213 -10.28 7.23 8.73
CA LYS A 213 -9.42 7.84 7.71
C LYS A 213 -9.18 9.31 8.02
N ARG A 214 -7.93 9.74 8.08
CA ARG A 214 -7.59 11.17 8.05
C ARG A 214 -7.42 11.60 6.59
N LYS A 215 -8.08 12.68 6.20
CA LYS A 215 -7.83 13.38 4.94
C LYS A 215 -6.86 14.50 5.24
N LEU A 216 -5.79 14.57 4.45
CA LEU A 216 -4.77 15.60 4.57
C LEU A 216 -4.91 16.59 3.41
N GLN A 217 -4.61 17.85 3.69
CA GLN A 217 -4.43 18.89 2.69
C GLN A 217 -3.06 18.72 1.99
N THR A 218 -2.83 19.48 0.91
CA THR A 218 -1.57 19.43 0.14
C THR A 218 -0.35 19.86 0.96
N ASN A 219 -0.54 20.70 1.96
CA ASN A 219 0.49 21.13 2.91
C ASN A 219 0.74 20.12 4.06
N GLY A 220 0.04 18.97 4.06
CA GLY A 220 0.16 17.93 5.07
C GLY A 220 -0.65 18.14 6.35
N THR A 221 -1.39 19.24 6.50
CA THR A 221 -2.30 19.43 7.64
C THR A 221 -3.57 18.59 7.49
N ILE A 222 -4.27 18.34 8.60
CA ILE A 222 -5.51 17.58 8.58
C ILE A 222 -6.63 18.42 7.97
N ASP A 223 -7.22 17.92 6.89
CA ASP A 223 -8.39 18.49 6.23
C ASP A 223 -9.68 18.05 6.92
N LYS A 224 -9.88 16.73 7.07
CA LYS A 224 -11.10 16.17 7.66
C LYS A 224 -10.86 14.76 8.21
N TYR A 225 -11.59 14.42 9.27
CA TYR A 225 -11.73 13.05 9.77
C TYR A 225 -12.91 12.36 9.08
N LYS A 226 -12.71 11.13 8.61
CA LYS A 226 -13.74 10.30 7.99
C LYS A 226 -13.86 8.98 8.75
N ALA A 227 -15.09 8.60 9.07
CA ALA A 227 -15.43 7.29 9.59
C ALA A 227 -16.44 6.64 8.64
N HIS A 228 -16.24 5.37 8.32
CA HIS A 228 -17.18 4.60 7.51
C HIS A 228 -17.55 3.32 8.22
N LEU A 229 -18.85 3.01 8.25
CA LEU A 229 -19.33 1.74 8.77
C LEU A 229 -19.41 0.72 7.64
N VAL A 230 -18.71 -0.40 7.82
CA VAL A 230 -18.55 -1.43 6.80
C VAL A 230 -19.04 -2.77 7.33
N ALA A 231 -19.98 -3.38 6.62
CA ALA A 231 -20.41 -4.75 6.84
C ALA A 231 -19.26 -5.73 6.54
N LYS A 232 -19.14 -6.79 7.32
CA LYS A 232 -18.17 -7.87 7.09
C LYS A 232 -18.69 -8.85 6.03
N GLY A 233 -18.93 -8.37 4.81
CA GLY A 233 -19.54 -9.15 3.74
C GLY A 233 -18.74 -10.36 3.26
N TYR A 234 -17.46 -10.49 3.65
CA TYR A 234 -16.70 -11.72 3.43
C TYR A 234 -17.28 -12.94 4.17
N ARG A 235 -18.18 -12.74 5.15
CA ARG A 235 -18.92 -13.82 5.82
C ARG A 235 -20.23 -14.20 5.12
N GLN A 236 -20.63 -13.48 4.06
CA GLN A 236 -21.84 -13.77 3.29
C GLN A 236 -21.69 -15.04 2.44
N LYS A 237 -22.77 -15.81 2.34
CA LYS A 237 -22.91 -17.03 1.55
C LYS A 237 -23.69 -16.76 0.26
N GLU A 238 -23.13 -17.20 -0.86
CA GLU A 238 -23.80 -17.17 -2.16
C GLU A 238 -25.05 -18.07 -2.14
N GLY A 239 -26.13 -17.62 -2.79
CA GLY A 239 -27.43 -18.31 -2.81
C GLY A 239 -28.28 -18.16 -1.55
N LEU A 240 -27.77 -17.46 -0.52
CA LEU A 240 -28.52 -17.14 0.70
C LEU A 240 -28.46 -15.65 1.02
N ASP A 241 -27.25 -15.07 1.09
CA ASP A 241 -27.03 -13.67 1.45
C ASP A 241 -26.83 -12.76 0.23
N PHE A 242 -26.56 -13.34 -0.95
CA PHE A 242 -26.48 -12.67 -2.24
C PHE A 242 -26.55 -13.70 -3.36
N PHE A 243 -27.09 -13.31 -4.53
CA PHE A 243 -27.13 -14.17 -5.72
C PHE A 243 -26.16 -13.74 -6.81
N ASP A 244 -25.97 -12.42 -6.99
CA ASP A 244 -25.11 -11.87 -8.03
C ASP A 244 -24.43 -10.60 -7.50
N THR A 245 -23.20 -10.36 -7.97
CA THR A 245 -22.32 -9.27 -7.52
C THR A 245 -21.83 -8.42 -8.67
N TYR A 246 -22.20 -8.74 -9.92
CA TYR A 246 -21.73 -8.04 -11.08
C TYR A 246 -22.21 -6.58 -11.07
N SER A 247 -21.25 -5.65 -11.15
CA SER A 247 -21.50 -4.23 -11.34
C SER A 247 -20.56 -3.74 -12.45
N PRO A 248 -21.07 -3.06 -13.48
CA PRO A 248 -20.26 -2.63 -14.59
C PRO A 248 -19.25 -1.56 -14.14
N VAL A 249 -17.99 -1.74 -14.52
CA VAL A 249 -16.94 -0.75 -14.31
C VAL A 249 -16.62 -0.08 -15.64
N THR A 250 -16.71 1.25 -15.67
CA THR A 250 -16.40 2.04 -16.87
C THR A 250 -14.93 1.84 -17.27
N ARG A 251 -14.69 1.47 -18.52
CA ARG A 251 -13.34 1.37 -19.07
C ARG A 251 -12.76 2.77 -19.31
N ILE A 252 -11.47 2.94 -19.01
CA ILE A 252 -10.77 4.22 -19.25
C ILE A 252 -10.80 4.63 -20.74
N THR A 253 -10.83 3.65 -21.64
CA THR A 253 -10.98 3.88 -23.09
C THR A 253 -12.30 4.57 -23.43
N SER A 254 -13.40 4.18 -22.78
CA SER A 254 -14.72 4.80 -22.96
C SER A 254 -14.72 6.24 -22.47
N ILE A 255 -14.11 6.52 -21.31
CA ILE A 255 -13.97 7.88 -20.78
C ILE A 255 -13.17 8.76 -21.75
N ARG A 256 -12.06 8.24 -22.28
CA ARG A 256 -11.24 8.96 -23.28
C ARG A 256 -12.02 9.25 -24.56
N MET A 257 -12.79 8.29 -25.07
CA MET A 257 -13.64 8.51 -26.25
C MET A 257 -14.73 9.54 -25.99
N LEU A 258 -15.37 9.52 -24.82
CA LEU A 258 -16.36 10.53 -24.41
C LEU A 258 -15.74 11.93 -24.44
N ILE A 259 -14.59 12.13 -23.76
CA ILE A 259 -13.89 13.42 -23.72
C ILE A 259 -13.49 13.89 -25.12
N ALA A 260 -12.95 12.99 -25.96
CA ALA A 260 -12.57 13.32 -27.33
C ALA A 260 -13.80 13.76 -28.16
N THR A 261 -14.92 13.06 -28.02
CA THR A 261 -16.17 13.39 -28.72
C THR A 261 -16.72 14.74 -28.26
N THR A 262 -16.74 14.98 -26.95
CA THR A 262 -17.14 16.27 -26.36
C THR A 262 -16.28 17.41 -26.91
N ALA A 263 -14.95 17.24 -26.97
CA ALA A 263 -14.05 18.27 -27.49
C ALA A 263 -14.29 18.57 -28.97
N ILE A 264 -14.55 17.55 -29.79
CA ILE A 264 -14.85 17.71 -31.23
C ILE A 264 -16.16 18.48 -31.44
N HIS A 265 -17.18 18.19 -30.63
CA HIS A 265 -18.51 18.78 -30.79
C HIS A 265 -18.72 20.04 -29.93
N ASN A 266 -17.68 20.51 -29.24
CA ASN A 266 -17.71 21.65 -28.33
C ASN A 266 -18.83 21.55 -27.27
N PHE A 267 -18.99 20.37 -26.68
CA PHE A 267 -19.92 20.13 -25.59
C PHE A 267 -19.31 20.44 -24.22
N GLU A 268 -20.15 20.61 -23.21
CA GLU A 268 -19.72 20.77 -21.82
C GLU A 268 -19.85 19.42 -21.07
N ILE A 269 -18.88 19.12 -20.21
CA ILE A 269 -18.94 17.95 -19.31
C ILE A 269 -19.16 18.45 -17.88
N HIS A 270 -20.25 18.00 -17.27
CA HIS A 270 -20.49 18.18 -15.85
C HIS A 270 -20.12 16.89 -15.11
N GLN A 271 -19.24 16.99 -14.13
CA GLN A 271 -18.91 15.89 -13.23
C GLN A 271 -19.70 16.03 -11.93
N MET A 272 -20.39 14.97 -11.53
CA MET A 272 -21.08 14.88 -10.26
C MET A 272 -20.52 13.70 -9.46
N ASP A 273 -20.08 13.95 -8.23
CA ASP A 273 -19.76 12.91 -7.26
C ASP A 273 -20.96 12.68 -6.36
N VAL A 274 -21.54 11.48 -6.41
CA VAL A 274 -22.67 11.14 -5.56
C VAL A 274 -22.14 10.76 -4.19
N LYS A 275 -22.53 11.51 -3.17
CA LYS A 275 -22.18 11.18 -1.79
C LYS A 275 -22.96 9.93 -1.36
N ILE A 276 -22.26 9.00 -0.72
CA ILE A 276 -22.90 7.91 0.03
C ILE A 276 -23.69 6.94 -0.88
N THR A 277 -23.15 6.67 -2.07
CA THR A 277 -23.77 5.87 -3.15
C THR A 277 -24.33 4.52 -2.67
N PHE A 278 -23.54 3.77 -1.91
CA PHE A 278 -23.95 2.42 -1.52
C PHE A 278 -25.12 2.41 -0.51
N LEU A 279 -25.43 3.51 0.20
CA LEU A 279 -26.61 3.53 1.08
C LEU A 279 -27.92 3.79 0.33
N ASN A 280 -27.88 4.00 -0.99
CA ASN A 280 -29.06 4.26 -1.79
C ASN A 280 -29.59 3.02 -2.54
N GLY A 281 -28.79 1.96 -2.66
CA GLY A 281 -29.22 0.70 -3.26
C GLY A 281 -30.17 -0.02 -2.33
N ASP A 282 -31.34 -0.42 -2.84
CA ASP A 282 -32.28 -1.24 -2.06
C ASP A 282 -31.72 -2.69 -1.99
N LEU A 283 -32.03 -3.44 -0.92
CA LEU A 283 -31.65 -4.85 -0.82
C LEU A 283 -32.87 -5.74 -1.06
N ASP A 284 -32.73 -6.67 -1.99
CA ASP A 284 -33.71 -7.74 -2.20
C ASP A 284 -33.54 -8.87 -1.16
N GLU A 285 -32.31 -9.10 -0.72
CA GLU A 285 -31.99 -10.16 0.24
C GLU A 285 -32.14 -9.72 1.70
N GLU A 286 -32.58 -10.64 2.55
CA GLU A 286 -32.75 -10.38 3.97
C GLU A 286 -31.43 -10.56 4.73
N ILE A 287 -30.74 -9.45 5.02
CA ILE A 287 -29.44 -9.45 5.70
C ILE A 287 -29.56 -8.87 7.10
N TYR A 288 -29.03 -9.60 8.07
CA TYR A 288 -28.95 -9.19 9.47
C TYR A 288 -27.52 -8.82 9.83
N MET A 289 -27.33 -7.68 10.49
CA MET A 289 -26.03 -7.19 10.92
C MET A 289 -26.01 -6.94 12.43
N GLU A 290 -24.91 -7.26 13.09
CA GLU A 290 -24.66 -6.86 14.48
C GLU A 290 -24.68 -5.34 14.63
N GLN A 291 -25.21 -4.85 15.76
CA GLN A 291 -25.21 -3.41 16.05
C GLN A 291 -23.76 -2.85 16.07
N PRO A 292 -23.53 -1.66 15.48
CA PRO A 292 -22.22 -1.06 15.46
C PRO A 292 -21.70 -0.73 16.86
N LYS A 293 -20.41 -1.02 17.09
CA LYS A 293 -19.74 -0.63 18.34
C LYS A 293 -19.85 0.88 18.53
N GLY A 294 -20.23 1.29 19.75
CA GLY A 294 -20.49 2.69 20.11
C GLY A 294 -21.96 3.11 19.96
N PHE A 295 -22.78 2.32 19.27
CA PHE A 295 -24.17 2.63 18.92
C PHE A 295 -25.13 1.47 19.21
N VAL A 296 -24.79 0.67 20.24
CA VAL A 296 -25.69 -0.36 20.75
C VAL A 296 -26.79 0.31 21.56
N VAL A 297 -28.05 0.06 21.21
CA VAL A 297 -29.21 0.64 21.91
C VAL A 297 -29.38 -0.03 23.26
N LYS A 298 -29.40 0.76 24.35
CA LYS A 298 -29.63 0.27 25.71
C LYS A 298 -30.97 -0.48 25.78
N GLU A 299 -30.99 -1.58 26.53
CA GLU A 299 -32.13 -2.49 26.70
C GLU A 299 -32.53 -3.28 25.44
N GLN A 300 -31.82 -3.06 24.32
CA GLN A 300 -32.02 -3.76 23.05
C GLN A 300 -30.71 -4.37 22.53
N GLU A 301 -29.78 -4.71 23.43
CA GLU A 301 -28.43 -5.17 23.07
C GLU A 301 -28.43 -6.48 22.29
N LYS A 302 -29.46 -7.31 22.48
CA LYS A 302 -29.63 -8.59 21.77
C LYS A 302 -30.24 -8.44 20.38
N LYS A 303 -30.77 -7.27 20.03
CA LYS A 303 -31.34 -7.02 18.71
C LYS A 303 -30.26 -6.82 17.66
N VAL A 304 -30.64 -7.02 16.41
CA VAL A 304 -29.79 -6.89 15.23
C VAL A 304 -30.38 -5.88 14.25
N CYS A 305 -29.52 -5.29 13.43
CA CYS A 305 -29.92 -4.40 12.34
C CYS A 305 -30.33 -5.26 11.14
N ARG A 306 -31.61 -5.27 10.76
CA ARG A 306 -32.05 -5.79 9.45
C ARG A 306 -31.77 -4.72 8.41
N LEU A 307 -30.90 -5.02 7.45
CA LEU A 307 -30.52 -4.09 6.39
C LEU A 307 -31.65 -4.00 5.36
N ILE A 308 -32.16 -2.81 5.14
CA ILE A 308 -33.16 -2.47 4.11
C ILE A 308 -32.46 -2.01 2.83
N LYS A 309 -31.35 -1.29 3.00
CA LYS A 309 -30.50 -0.79 1.91
C LYS A 309 -29.10 -1.33 2.03
N SER A 310 -28.38 -1.31 0.92
CA SER A 310 -27.01 -1.80 0.87
C SER A 310 -26.10 -0.97 1.77
N LEU A 311 -25.07 -1.61 2.29
CA LEU A 311 -24.05 -0.98 3.13
C LEU A 311 -22.68 -1.30 2.53
N TYR A 312 -21.70 -0.44 2.80
CA TYR A 312 -20.30 -0.69 2.42
C TYR A 312 -19.86 -2.09 2.85
N GLY A 313 -19.14 -2.79 1.98
CA GLY A 313 -18.57 -4.09 2.28
C GLY A 313 -19.51 -5.29 2.10
N LEU A 314 -20.80 -5.08 1.80
CA LEU A 314 -21.64 -6.15 1.24
C LEU A 314 -21.19 -6.48 -0.18
N LYS A 315 -21.26 -7.76 -0.55
CA LYS A 315 -20.82 -8.24 -1.86
C LYS A 315 -21.65 -7.68 -3.02
N GLN A 316 -22.95 -7.51 -2.83
CA GLN A 316 -23.88 -7.00 -3.85
C GLN A 316 -24.05 -5.48 -3.84
N ALA A 317 -23.47 -4.74 -2.89
CA ALA A 317 -23.66 -3.29 -2.78
C ALA A 317 -23.32 -2.51 -4.07
N PRO A 318 -22.26 -2.85 -4.83
CA PRO A 318 -21.98 -2.18 -6.10
C PRO A 318 -23.04 -2.42 -7.18
N LYS A 319 -23.64 -3.61 -7.19
CA LYS A 319 -24.72 -3.97 -8.12
C LYS A 319 -25.99 -3.19 -7.79
N GLN A 320 -26.40 -3.22 -6.53
CA GLN A 320 -27.62 -2.56 -6.06
C GLN A 320 -27.59 -1.05 -6.28
N TRP A 321 -26.42 -0.43 -6.09
CA TRP A 321 -26.23 0.98 -6.46
C TRP A 321 -26.40 1.22 -7.98
N HIS A 322 -25.81 0.35 -8.81
CA HIS A 322 -25.89 0.50 -10.26
C HIS A 322 -27.34 0.40 -10.76
N GLU A 323 -28.09 -0.61 -10.30
CA GLU A 323 -29.50 -0.80 -10.68
C GLU A 323 -30.36 0.39 -10.24
N LYS A 324 -30.15 0.89 -9.02
CA LYS A 324 -30.85 2.09 -8.54
C LYS A 324 -30.54 3.31 -9.40
N PHE A 325 -29.27 3.51 -9.73
CA PHE A 325 -28.83 4.64 -10.55
C PHE A 325 -29.41 4.56 -11.96
N ASP A 326 -29.32 3.41 -12.61
CA ASP A 326 -29.83 3.20 -13.97
C ASP A 326 -31.34 3.45 -14.04
N HIS A 327 -32.10 2.87 -13.11
CA HIS A 327 -33.53 3.10 -13.01
C HIS A 327 -33.87 4.60 -12.82
N THR A 328 -33.15 5.29 -11.94
CA THR A 328 -33.37 6.71 -11.66
C THR A 328 -33.05 7.58 -12.88
N MET A 329 -31.97 7.28 -13.60
CA MET A 329 -31.59 8.03 -14.81
C MET A 329 -32.59 7.82 -15.95
N LEU A 330 -33.08 6.59 -16.15
CA LEU A 330 -34.12 6.30 -17.15
C LEU A 330 -35.40 7.11 -16.88
N LEU A 331 -35.81 7.24 -15.62
CA LEU A 331 -36.98 8.04 -15.25
C LEU A 331 -36.77 9.54 -15.51
N MET A 332 -35.54 10.06 -15.38
CA MET A 332 -35.25 11.46 -15.65
C MET A 332 -35.24 11.80 -17.14
N VAL A 333 -34.80 10.88 -17.99
CA VAL A 333 -34.74 11.09 -19.46
C VAL A 333 -36.12 10.92 -20.13
N SER A 334 -37.06 10.26 -19.46
CA SER A 334 -38.41 9.99 -19.97
C SER A 334 -39.41 11.14 -19.71
N ARG A 335 -38.96 12.29 -19.19
CA ARG A 335 -39.76 13.49 -18.92
C ARG A 335 -39.29 14.66 -19.78
#